data_AF-A0A9D8SKY7-F1
#
_entry.id   AF-A0A9D8SKY7-F1
#
_cell.length_a   1.000
_cell.length_b   1.000
_cell.length_c   1.000
_cell.angle_alpha   90.00
_cell.angle_beta   90.00
_cell.angle_gamma   90.00
#
_symmetry.space_group_name_H-M   'P 1'
#
loop_
_entity.id
_entity.type
_entity.pdbx_description
1 polymer ?
#
loop_
_entity_poly.entity_id
_entity_poly.type
_entity_poly.pdbx_seq_one_letter_code
_entity_poly.pdbx_strand_id
1 'polypeptide(L)'
;MKRSNTIICSLICAGCIATGVISSIATTFLTEKAAPEVTVARANTSDRVDGYLTCTGYIDAGVEALYVLDSSTGLLSAGVLSKSTPNFQAKYQGNVNADLAKAIKFMSARAEKATKRTSSRSSRTSKRNRNDEGNAAAEMMLPSEPRYMMTAGMHDMPGTGMRRPGASALYVTEVNTGLTLVYILPWSSAAHSSNTPVSEPIQAYAIDRFLIPMVTEEAVEEE
;
A
#
# COMPACT_ATOMS: atom_id res chain seq x y z
N MET A 1 28.53 -50.87 -67.90
CA MET A 1 29.83 -50.36 -67.37
C MET A 1 29.52 -49.23 -66.39
N LYS A 2 29.19 -49.54 -65.12
CA LYS A 2 30.06 -49.43 -63.92
C LYS A 2 30.93 -48.17 -63.86
N ARG A 3 30.41 -47.10 -63.24
CA ARG A 3 31.09 -46.07 -62.41
C ARG A 3 30.08 -44.93 -62.11
N SER A 4 29.32 -44.99 -61.01
CA SER A 4 28.57 -43.80 -60.57
C SER A 4 28.10 -43.76 -59.11
N ASN A 5 28.54 -44.67 -58.23
CA ASN A 5 27.99 -44.73 -56.85
C ASN A 5 28.99 -44.43 -55.73
N THR A 6 30.22 -44.01 -56.04
CA THR A 6 31.23 -43.74 -54.99
C THR A 6 31.41 -42.26 -54.66
N ILE A 7 30.79 -41.34 -55.40
CA ILE A 7 30.96 -39.88 -55.21
C ILE A 7 29.85 -39.26 -54.34
N ILE A 8 28.70 -39.92 -54.22
CA ILE A 8 27.55 -39.38 -53.47
C ILE A 8 27.75 -39.51 -51.95
N CYS A 9 28.58 -40.46 -51.49
CA CYS A 9 28.75 -40.71 -50.06
C CYS A 9 29.75 -39.78 -49.36
N SER A 10 30.66 -39.12 -50.09
CA SER A 10 31.63 -38.19 -49.46
C SER A 10 31.10 -36.76 -49.33
N LEU A 11 30.09 -36.37 -50.11
CA LEU A 11 29.50 -35.03 -50.03
C LEU A 11 28.54 -34.84 -48.83
N ILE A 12 27.96 -35.93 -48.32
CA ILE A 12 26.99 -35.84 -47.22
C ILE A 12 27.73 -35.71 -45.86
N CYS A 13 28.90 -36.32 -45.69
CA CYS A 13 29.65 -36.21 -44.43
C CYS A 13 30.39 -34.87 -44.22
N ALA A 14 30.71 -34.13 -45.29
CA ALA A 14 31.35 -32.82 -45.16
C ALA A 14 30.36 -31.69 -44.81
N GLY A 15 29.07 -31.84 -45.14
CA GLY A 15 28.04 -30.83 -44.86
C GLY A 15 27.59 -30.76 -43.40
N CYS A 16 27.63 -31.88 -42.67
CA CYS A 16 27.11 -31.94 -41.29
C CYS A 16 28.05 -31.33 -40.24
N ILE A 17 29.35 -31.20 -40.53
CA ILE A 17 30.30 -30.62 -39.56
C ILE A 17 30.28 -29.08 -39.62
N ALA A 18 29.95 -28.48 -40.76
CA ALA A 18 29.89 -27.02 -40.91
C ALA A 18 28.60 -26.40 -40.32
N THR A 19 27.47 -27.12 -40.33
CA THR A 19 26.21 -26.59 -39.77
C THR A 19 26.06 -26.80 -38.26
N GLY A 20 26.73 -27.81 -37.69
CA GLY A 20 26.67 -28.10 -36.25
C GLY A 20 27.35 -27.05 -35.37
N VAL A 21 28.43 -26.41 -35.86
CA VAL A 21 29.19 -25.40 -35.09
C VAL A 21 28.56 -24.00 -35.17
N ILE A 22 27.91 -23.66 -36.28
CA ILE A 22 27.23 -22.37 -36.44
C ILE A 22 25.94 -22.33 -35.60
N SER A 23 25.21 -23.46 -35.48
CA SER A 23 24.02 -23.55 -34.63
C SER A 23 24.33 -23.36 -33.14
N SER A 24 25.51 -23.78 -32.67
CA SER A 24 25.86 -23.72 -31.24
C SER A 24 26.38 -22.34 -30.82
N ILE A 25 27.03 -21.59 -31.72
CA ILE A 25 27.41 -20.19 -31.43
C ILE A 25 26.16 -19.27 -31.42
N ALA A 26 25.17 -19.54 -32.27
CA ALA A 26 23.93 -18.75 -32.31
C ALA A 26 23.02 -18.95 -31.09
N THR A 27 23.07 -20.13 -30.44
CA THR A 27 22.18 -20.41 -29.28
C THR A 27 22.79 -19.94 -27.96
N THR A 28 24.12 -19.76 -27.90
CA THR A 28 24.79 -19.31 -26.67
C THR A 28 24.73 -17.78 -26.46
N PHE A 29 24.33 -17.02 -27.48
CA PHE A 29 24.18 -15.55 -27.40
C PHE A 29 22.76 -15.07 -27.03
N LEU A 30 21.78 -15.96 -26.88
CA LEU A 30 20.37 -15.58 -26.70
C LEU A 30 19.75 -16.12 -25.39
N THR A 31 20.58 -16.48 -24.42
CA THR A 31 20.09 -16.71 -23.05
C THR A 31 20.68 -15.65 -22.13
N GLU A 32 20.31 -14.40 -22.40
CA GLU A 32 20.42 -13.33 -21.40
C GLU A 32 19.45 -13.70 -20.28
N LYS A 33 19.99 -14.48 -19.33
CA LYS A 33 19.34 -14.86 -18.10
C LYS A 33 18.97 -13.55 -17.40
N ALA A 34 17.69 -13.16 -17.54
CA ALA A 34 17.12 -11.97 -16.94
C ALA A 34 17.63 -11.88 -15.49
N ALA A 35 18.48 -10.88 -15.22
CA ALA A 35 18.91 -10.63 -13.86
C ALA A 35 17.65 -10.47 -13.00
N PRO A 36 17.59 -11.07 -11.79
CA PRO A 36 16.48 -10.83 -10.90
C PRO A 36 16.37 -9.31 -10.74
N GLU A 37 15.19 -8.76 -11.02
CA GLU A 37 14.89 -7.37 -10.75
C GLU A 37 15.25 -7.11 -9.28
N VAL A 38 16.33 -6.36 -9.06
CA VAL A 38 16.73 -5.97 -7.72
C VAL A 38 15.63 -5.04 -7.25
N THR A 39 14.72 -5.56 -6.41
CA THR A 39 13.74 -4.74 -5.72
C THR A 39 14.52 -3.72 -4.90
N VAL A 40 14.64 -2.50 -5.43
CA VAL A 40 15.30 -1.40 -4.74
C VAL A 40 14.55 -1.15 -3.45
N ALA A 41 15.20 -1.44 -2.31
CA ALA A 41 14.67 -1.07 -1.01
C ALA A 41 14.48 0.46 -1.00
N ARG A 42 13.23 0.90 -0.95
CA ARG A 42 12.89 2.32 -0.79
C ARG A 42 12.79 2.58 0.71
N ALA A 43 13.64 3.46 1.22
CA ALA A 43 13.56 3.90 2.61
C ALA A 43 12.42 4.91 2.75
N ASN A 44 11.47 4.61 3.62
CA ASN A 44 10.50 5.54 4.15
C ASN A 44 11.06 6.10 5.47
N THR A 45 11.10 7.42 5.62
CA THR A 45 11.44 8.02 6.92
C THR A 45 10.15 8.48 7.56
N SER A 46 9.97 8.21 8.85
CA SER A 46 8.90 8.79 9.65
C SER A 46 9.50 9.39 10.92
N ASP A 47 9.10 10.61 11.26
CA ASP A 47 9.54 11.28 12.49
C ASP A 47 8.39 12.07 13.12
N ARG A 48 8.50 12.38 14.41
CA ARG A 48 7.51 13.17 15.15
C ARG A 48 8.17 14.27 15.96
N VAL A 49 7.52 15.44 16.00
CA VAL A 49 7.92 16.56 16.87
C VAL A 49 6.68 17.35 17.28
N ASP A 50 6.49 17.56 18.58
CA ASP A 50 5.47 18.49 19.14
C ASP A 50 4.08 18.45 18.48
N GLY A 51 3.51 17.25 18.31
CA GLY A 51 2.20 17.07 17.69
C GLY A 51 2.19 17.11 16.17
N TYR A 52 3.34 17.31 15.53
CA TYR A 52 3.51 17.12 14.10
C TYR A 52 4.13 15.76 13.82
N LEU A 53 3.55 15.03 12.89
CA LEU A 53 4.12 13.80 12.35
C LEU A 53 4.51 14.04 10.91
N THR A 54 5.68 13.56 10.53
CA THR A 54 6.15 13.63 9.15
C THR A 54 6.49 12.23 8.65
N CYS A 55 6.27 11.99 7.37
CA CYS A 55 6.90 10.86 6.72
C CYS A 55 7.11 11.11 5.24
N THR A 56 7.97 10.29 4.62
CA THR A 56 8.15 10.28 3.17
C THR A 56 7.65 8.98 2.57
N GLY A 57 7.10 9.06 1.36
CA GLY A 57 6.55 7.90 0.67
C GLY A 57 6.76 7.96 -0.84
N TYR A 58 7.12 6.82 -1.41
CA TYR A 58 7.41 6.67 -2.83
C TYR A 58 6.14 6.68 -3.68
N ILE A 59 6.05 7.61 -4.63
CA ILE A 59 4.86 7.77 -5.48
C ILE A 59 5.07 7.14 -6.86
N ASP A 60 6.23 7.37 -7.46
CA ASP A 60 6.54 6.98 -8.84
C ASP A 60 8.05 6.94 -9.06
N ALA A 61 8.50 6.54 -10.24
CA ALA A 61 9.92 6.43 -10.61
C ALA A 61 10.74 7.70 -10.29
N GLY A 62 11.42 7.67 -9.13
CA GLY A 62 12.23 8.79 -8.63
C GLY A 62 11.42 9.95 -8.05
N VAL A 63 10.15 9.73 -7.72
CA VAL A 63 9.24 10.74 -7.17
C VAL A 63 8.80 10.32 -5.77
N GLU A 64 8.97 11.22 -4.83
CA GLU A 64 8.62 11.04 -3.42
C GLU A 64 7.67 12.15 -2.97
N ALA A 65 6.70 11.77 -2.13
CA ALA A 65 5.83 12.70 -1.42
C ALA A 65 6.32 12.89 0.01
N LEU A 66 6.29 14.13 0.47
CA LEU A 66 6.37 14.48 1.89
C LEU A 66 4.95 14.54 2.45
N TYR A 67 4.73 13.88 3.58
CA TYR A 67 3.48 13.93 4.34
C TYR A 67 3.73 14.64 5.66
N VAL A 68 2.80 15.50 6.03
CA VAL A 68 2.80 16.20 7.31
C VAL A 68 1.39 16.12 7.90
N LEU A 69 1.30 15.59 9.12
CA LEU A 69 0.07 15.53 9.89
C LEU A 69 0.24 16.41 11.12
N ASP A 70 -0.67 17.36 11.30
CA ASP A 70 -0.88 18.04 12.58
C ASP A 70 -1.86 17.20 13.42
N SER A 71 -1.38 16.66 14.54
CA SER A 71 -2.16 15.79 15.43
C SER A 71 -3.24 16.53 16.19
N SER A 72 -3.09 17.84 16.40
CA SER A 72 -4.05 18.65 17.14
C SER A 72 -5.29 18.97 16.31
N THR A 73 -5.09 19.36 15.05
CA THR A 73 -6.18 19.69 14.12
C THR A 73 -6.65 18.50 13.29
N GLY A 74 -5.83 17.45 13.19
CA GLY A 74 -6.03 16.33 12.29
C GLY A 74 -5.81 16.69 10.82
N LEU A 75 -5.21 17.83 10.51
CA LEU A 75 -4.94 18.25 9.14
C LEU A 75 -3.76 17.45 8.58
N LEU A 76 -4.05 16.62 7.59
CA LEU A 76 -3.06 15.88 6.82
C LEU A 76 -2.78 16.64 5.52
N SER A 77 -1.52 16.98 5.29
CA SER A 77 -1.04 17.57 4.05
C SER A 77 -0.01 16.65 3.40
N ALA A 78 -0.03 16.55 2.08
CA ALA A 78 1.00 15.89 1.31
C ALA A 78 1.49 16.81 0.18
N GLY A 79 2.78 16.77 -0.10
CA GLY A 79 3.42 17.57 -1.14
C GLY A 79 4.37 16.74 -1.98
N VAL A 80 4.29 16.90 -3.30
CA VAL A 80 5.25 16.34 -4.25
C VAL A 80 6.03 17.48 -4.90
N LEU A 81 7.35 17.40 -4.85
CA LEU A 81 8.25 18.40 -5.43
C LEU A 81 8.09 18.47 -6.95
N SER A 82 8.24 19.66 -7.51
CA SER A 82 8.38 19.81 -8.96
C SER A 82 9.72 19.29 -9.45
N LYS A 83 9.77 18.79 -10.70
CA LYS A 83 11.02 18.50 -11.41
C LYS A 83 11.70 19.76 -11.97
N SER A 84 10.96 20.84 -12.17
CA SER A 84 11.41 22.01 -12.94
C SER A 84 11.47 23.31 -12.15
N THR A 85 10.76 23.41 -11.03
CA THR A 85 10.70 24.62 -10.19
C THR A 85 11.07 24.31 -8.74
N PRO A 86 11.53 25.29 -7.95
CA PRO A 86 11.85 25.09 -6.53
C PRO A 86 10.59 24.99 -5.64
N ASN A 87 9.45 24.58 -6.20
CA ASN A 87 8.15 24.57 -5.54
C ASN A 87 7.56 23.16 -5.50
N PHE A 88 6.63 22.92 -4.59
CA PHE A 88 5.75 21.75 -4.65
C PHE A 88 4.76 21.90 -5.81
N GLN A 89 4.77 20.92 -6.72
CA GLN A 89 3.90 20.89 -7.90
C GLN A 89 2.54 20.27 -7.58
N ALA A 90 2.51 19.17 -6.84
CA ALA A 90 1.26 18.56 -6.39
C ALA A 90 1.12 18.70 -4.88
N LYS A 91 -0.05 19.16 -4.44
CA LYS A 91 -0.41 19.30 -3.03
C LYS A 91 -1.72 18.58 -2.77
N TYR A 92 -1.78 17.85 -1.66
CA TYR A 92 -2.97 17.14 -1.24
C TYR A 92 -3.30 17.46 0.21
N GLN A 93 -4.59 17.53 0.53
CA GLN A 93 -5.03 17.81 1.91
C GLN A 93 -6.22 16.94 2.32
N GLY A 94 -6.28 16.57 3.58
CA GLY A 94 -7.39 15.83 4.18
C GLY A 94 -7.49 16.10 5.67
N ASN A 95 -8.63 15.72 6.25
CA ASN A 95 -8.84 15.86 7.68
C ASN A 95 -9.07 14.48 8.29
N VAL A 96 -8.06 14.00 9.03
CA VAL A 96 -8.05 12.69 9.68
C VAL A 96 -9.15 12.59 10.73
N ASN A 97 -9.39 13.65 11.50
CA ASN A 97 -10.44 13.66 12.53
C ASN A 97 -11.83 13.48 11.88
N ALA A 98 -12.08 14.19 10.78
CA ALA A 98 -13.34 14.09 10.05
C ALA A 98 -13.55 12.71 9.43
N ASP A 99 -12.49 12.12 8.87
CA ASP A 99 -12.55 10.79 8.27
C ASP A 99 -12.65 9.68 9.33
N LEU A 100 -12.01 9.86 10.49
CA LEU A 100 -12.15 8.96 11.64
C LEU A 100 -13.57 9.00 12.24
N ALA A 101 -14.20 10.18 12.29
CA ALA A 101 -15.60 10.29 12.69
C ALA A 101 -16.54 9.56 11.71
N LYS A 102 -16.24 9.57 10.40
CA LYS A 102 -16.98 8.78 9.41
C LYS A 102 -16.71 7.28 9.57
N ALA A 103 -15.45 6.89 9.83
CA ALA A 103 -15.01 5.52 10.08
C ALA A 103 -15.80 4.88 11.22
N ILE A 104 -15.87 5.57 12.36
CA ILE A 104 -16.59 5.11 13.55
C ILE A 104 -18.05 4.83 13.23
N LYS A 105 -18.72 5.77 12.55
CA LYS A 105 -20.13 5.61 12.15
C LYS A 105 -20.33 4.41 11.22
N PHE A 106 -19.40 4.19 10.30
CA PHE A 106 -19.46 3.06 9.39
C PHE A 106 -19.26 1.72 10.13
N MET A 107 -18.28 1.67 11.04
CA MET A 107 -17.95 0.48 11.83
C MET A 107 -19.04 0.13 12.84
N SER A 108 -19.61 1.12 13.54
CA SER A 108 -20.72 0.90 14.47
C SER A 108 -21.98 0.38 13.74
N ALA A 109 -22.31 0.95 12.58
CA ALA A 109 -23.40 0.44 11.74
C ALA A 109 -23.15 -0.99 11.24
N ARG A 110 -21.89 -1.36 10.96
CA ARG A 110 -21.52 -2.72 10.58
C ARG A 110 -21.64 -3.69 11.76
N ALA A 111 -21.23 -3.27 12.96
CA ALA A 111 -21.36 -4.04 14.19
C ALA A 111 -22.83 -4.32 14.52
N GLU A 112 -23.70 -3.31 14.44
CA GLU A 112 -25.14 -3.46 14.69
C GLU A 112 -25.78 -4.48 13.72
N LYS A 113 -25.44 -4.40 12.42
CA LYS A 113 -25.91 -5.37 11.42
C LYS A 113 -25.39 -6.78 11.70
N ALA A 114 -24.15 -6.94 12.16
CA ALA A 114 -23.60 -8.24 12.51
C ALA A 114 -24.35 -8.87 13.70
N THR A 115 -24.60 -8.10 14.76
CA THR A 115 -25.37 -8.56 15.94
C THR A 115 -26.78 -9.00 15.56
N LYS A 116 -27.47 -8.24 14.71
CA LYS A 116 -28.82 -8.60 14.19
C LYS A 116 -28.83 -9.89 13.37
N ARG A 117 -27.75 -10.22 12.66
CA ARG A 117 -27.63 -11.50 11.90
C ARG A 117 -27.41 -12.69 12.82
N THR A 118 -26.68 -12.51 13.92
CA THR A 118 -26.43 -13.57 14.90
C THR A 118 -27.69 -13.87 15.73
N SER A 119 -28.41 -12.83 16.17
CA SER A 119 -29.65 -13.00 16.95
C SER A 119 -30.80 -13.61 16.14
N SER A 120 -30.92 -13.28 14.84
CA SER A 120 -31.92 -13.89 13.94
C SER A 120 -31.63 -15.34 13.54
N ARG A 121 -30.39 -15.81 13.67
CA ARG A 121 -30.03 -17.23 13.46
C ARG A 121 -30.18 -18.06 14.74
N SER A 122 -29.99 -17.43 15.90
CA SER A 122 -30.19 -18.03 17.24
C SER A 122 -31.67 -18.24 17.60
N SER A 123 -32.58 -17.45 17.03
CA SER A 123 -34.03 -17.53 17.27
C SER A 123 -34.70 -18.83 16.78
N ARG A 124 -33.99 -19.68 16.02
CA ARG A 124 -34.46 -21.03 15.65
C ARG A 124 -34.08 -22.13 16.64
N THR A 125 -33.17 -21.90 17.58
CA THR A 125 -32.65 -22.99 18.44
C THR A 125 -32.52 -22.68 19.93
N SER A 126 -32.59 -21.43 20.42
CA SER A 126 -32.43 -21.19 21.86
C SER A 126 -33.51 -20.32 22.49
N LYS A 127 -34.43 -20.98 23.20
CA LYS A 127 -35.33 -20.39 24.21
C LYS A 127 -34.69 -20.43 25.61
N ARG A 128 -33.36 -20.52 25.72
CA ARG A 128 -32.63 -20.63 26.99
C ARG A 128 -31.55 -19.55 27.12
N ASN A 129 -31.59 -18.87 28.25
CA ASN A 129 -30.62 -17.89 28.78
C ASN A 129 -30.52 -16.55 28.05
N ARG A 130 -31.52 -15.70 28.31
CA ARG A 130 -31.30 -14.26 28.48
C ARG A 130 -30.53 -14.08 29.79
N ASN A 131 -29.32 -13.52 29.76
CA ASN A 131 -28.77 -12.58 30.76
C ASN A 131 -27.28 -12.22 30.55
N ASP A 132 -26.54 -12.85 29.63
CA ASP A 132 -25.08 -12.60 29.47
C ASP A 132 -24.68 -11.93 28.13
N GLU A 133 -25.57 -11.12 27.53
CA GLU A 133 -25.19 -10.30 26.37
C GLU A 133 -24.44 -9.04 26.82
N GLY A 134 -23.19 -9.24 27.23
CA GLY A 134 -22.21 -8.18 27.40
C GLY A 134 -22.13 -7.34 26.12
N ASN A 135 -22.29 -6.03 26.29
CA ASN A 135 -22.42 -5.02 25.26
C ASN A 135 -21.13 -4.91 24.41
N ALA A 136 -20.94 -5.81 23.44
CA ALA A 136 -19.74 -5.89 22.59
C ALA A 136 -19.66 -4.78 21.53
N ALA A 137 -20.70 -3.95 21.41
CA ALA A 137 -20.59 -2.63 20.81
C ALA A 137 -20.03 -1.67 21.86
N ALA A 138 -18.79 -1.90 22.30
CA ALA A 138 -18.06 -0.88 23.04
C ALA A 138 -18.14 0.39 22.19
N GLU A 139 -18.88 1.38 22.70
CA GLU A 139 -19.19 2.62 22.01
C GLU A 139 -17.87 3.21 21.55
N MET A 140 -17.60 3.12 20.26
CA MET A 140 -16.33 3.50 19.66
C MET A 140 -16.32 5.02 19.60
N MET A 141 -16.10 5.67 20.74
CA MET A 141 -16.01 7.13 20.82
C MET A 141 -14.61 7.57 20.40
N LEU A 142 -14.53 8.70 19.69
CA LEU A 142 -13.25 9.36 19.48
C LEU A 142 -12.73 9.84 20.85
N PRO A 143 -11.49 9.55 21.24
CA PRO A 143 -10.90 10.15 22.43
C PRO A 143 -10.90 11.69 22.30
N SER A 144 -11.05 12.39 23.43
CA SER A 144 -11.03 13.86 23.47
C SER A 144 -9.68 14.44 23.05
N GLU A 145 -8.60 13.67 23.20
CA GLU A 145 -7.25 13.98 22.74
C GLU A 145 -6.72 12.80 21.89
N PRO A 146 -6.93 12.82 20.57
CA PRO A 146 -6.49 11.74 19.71
C PRO A 146 -4.96 11.72 19.58
N ARG A 147 -4.38 10.54 19.70
CA ARG A 147 -2.94 10.33 19.48
C ARG A 147 -2.72 9.60 18.19
N TYR A 148 -1.97 10.21 17.28
CA TYR A 148 -1.70 9.61 15.97
C TYR A 148 -0.32 8.98 15.89
N MET A 149 -0.24 7.91 15.11
CA MET A 149 0.98 7.33 14.58
C MET A 149 0.85 7.27 13.06
N MET A 150 1.92 7.57 12.33
CA MET A 150 1.88 7.66 10.88
C MET A 150 3.10 6.96 10.27
N THR A 151 2.86 6.19 9.21
CA THR A 151 3.93 5.57 8.40
C THR A 151 3.47 5.43 6.95
N ALA A 152 4.37 5.62 6.00
CA ALA A 152 4.09 5.34 4.59
C ALA A 152 4.61 3.95 4.23
N GLY A 153 3.97 3.24 3.31
CA GLY A 153 4.45 1.95 2.82
C GLY A 153 4.07 1.72 1.37
N MET A 154 4.86 0.90 0.68
CA MET A 154 4.59 0.53 -0.71
C MET A 154 3.30 -0.28 -0.81
N HIS A 155 2.60 -0.13 -1.92
CA HIS A 155 1.49 -0.99 -2.29
C HIS A 155 1.50 -1.25 -3.80
N ASP A 156 0.87 -2.33 -4.22
CA ASP A 156 0.72 -2.71 -5.64
C ASP A 156 -0.76 -2.72 -6.02
N MET A 157 -1.33 -1.52 -6.12
CA MET A 157 -2.74 -1.34 -6.49
C MET A 157 -2.79 -1.07 -7.97
N PRO A 158 -3.63 -1.82 -8.72
CA PRO A 158 -3.78 -1.57 -10.13
C PRO A 158 -4.37 -0.18 -10.36
N GLY A 159 -3.65 0.63 -11.13
CA GLY A 159 -4.14 1.91 -11.62
C GLY A 159 -4.44 1.83 -13.10
N THR A 160 -5.67 2.14 -13.50
CA THR A 160 -6.03 2.32 -14.92
C THR A 160 -6.48 3.76 -15.16
N GLY A 161 -5.94 4.39 -16.20
CA GLY A 161 -6.28 5.76 -16.59
C GLY A 161 -5.26 6.84 -16.22
N MET A 162 -5.63 8.09 -16.50
CA MET A 162 -4.77 9.27 -16.36
C MET A 162 -4.41 9.60 -14.90
N ARG A 163 -5.22 9.14 -13.96
CA ARG A 163 -5.05 9.31 -12.51
C ARG A 163 -5.04 7.93 -11.86
N ARG A 164 -3.85 7.47 -11.52
CA ARG A 164 -3.61 6.18 -10.86
C ARG A 164 -3.29 6.42 -9.38
N PRO A 165 -3.50 5.44 -8.49
CA PRO A 165 -2.90 5.51 -7.17
C PRO A 165 -1.37 5.66 -7.29
N GLY A 166 -0.77 6.53 -6.47
CA GLY A 166 0.68 6.54 -6.28
C GLY A 166 1.15 5.21 -5.68
N ALA A 167 2.40 4.81 -5.86
CA ALA A 167 2.91 3.50 -5.45
C ALA A 167 3.07 3.31 -3.92
N SER A 168 2.77 4.32 -3.11
CA SER A 168 2.76 4.25 -1.65
C SER A 168 1.39 4.59 -1.09
N ALA A 169 1.01 3.92 -0.01
CA ALA A 169 -0.10 4.26 0.85
C ALA A 169 0.43 4.84 2.16
N LEU A 170 -0.33 5.76 2.74
CA LEU A 170 -0.05 6.33 4.05
C LEU A 170 -0.99 5.69 5.07
N TYR A 171 -0.41 5.07 6.09
CA TYR A 171 -1.12 4.48 7.22
C TYR A 171 -1.11 5.48 8.37
N VAL A 172 -2.29 5.91 8.81
CA VAL A 172 -2.48 6.77 9.97
C VAL A 172 -3.30 6.01 11.00
N THR A 173 -2.69 5.70 12.13
CA THR A 173 -3.32 4.97 13.23
C THR A 173 -3.61 5.91 14.38
N GLU A 174 -4.84 5.90 14.87
CA GLU A 174 -5.16 6.47 16.18
C GLU A 174 -4.84 5.42 17.25
N VAL A 175 -3.90 5.76 18.12
CA VAL A 175 -3.23 4.82 19.02
C VAL A 175 -4.14 4.34 20.15
N ASN A 176 -5.08 5.16 20.62
CA ASN A 176 -5.93 4.78 21.76
C ASN A 176 -7.03 3.78 21.35
N THR A 177 -7.58 3.91 20.16
CA THR A 177 -8.67 3.09 19.64
C THR A 177 -8.19 1.95 18.76
N GLY A 178 -6.97 2.07 18.21
CA GLY A 178 -6.40 1.14 17.22
C GLY A 178 -7.00 1.31 15.83
N LEU A 179 -7.80 2.36 15.60
CA LEU A 179 -8.35 2.64 14.27
C LEU A 179 -7.27 3.13 13.33
N THR A 180 -7.15 2.46 12.19
CA THR A 180 -6.17 2.78 11.15
C THR A 180 -6.88 3.19 9.88
N LEU A 181 -6.52 4.38 9.40
CA LEU A 181 -6.93 4.96 8.12
C LEU A 181 -5.78 4.79 7.13
N VAL A 182 -6.11 4.32 5.94
CA VAL A 182 -5.15 4.21 4.83
C VAL A 182 -5.50 5.28 3.80
N TYR A 183 -4.55 6.14 3.49
CA TYR A 183 -4.67 7.17 2.47
C TYR A 183 -3.85 6.85 1.23
N ILE A 184 -4.39 7.24 0.08
CA ILE A 184 -3.73 7.14 -1.22
C ILE A 184 -3.70 8.51 -1.89
N LEU A 185 -2.60 8.83 -2.56
CA LEU A 185 -2.53 9.97 -3.44
C LEU A 185 -3.06 9.61 -4.84
N PRO A 186 -4.03 10.35 -5.37
CA PRO A 186 -4.35 10.29 -6.79
C PRO A 186 -3.20 10.91 -7.57
N TRP A 187 -2.44 10.09 -8.28
CA TRP A 187 -1.22 10.47 -8.99
C TRP A 187 -1.40 10.51 -10.51
N SER A 188 -0.82 11.52 -11.16
CA SER A 188 -0.72 11.60 -12.61
C SER A 188 0.71 11.89 -13.03
N SER A 189 1.40 10.87 -13.54
CA SER A 189 2.76 11.01 -14.07
C SER A 189 2.83 12.02 -15.22
N ALA A 190 1.75 12.12 -16.02
CA ALA A 190 1.64 13.10 -17.10
C ALA A 190 1.66 14.53 -16.57
N ALA A 191 0.78 14.85 -15.61
CA ALA A 191 0.70 16.18 -14.99
C ALA A 191 2.01 16.56 -14.27
N HIS A 192 2.66 15.60 -13.64
CA HIS A 192 3.95 15.82 -13.00
C HIS A 192 5.07 16.10 -14.00
N SER A 193 5.08 15.37 -15.12
CA SER A 193 6.09 15.55 -16.18
C SER A 193 5.91 16.88 -16.92
N SER A 194 4.66 17.35 -17.09
CA SER A 194 4.35 18.67 -17.63
C SER A 194 4.43 19.79 -16.59
N ASN A 195 4.79 19.48 -15.34
CA ASN A 195 4.82 20.41 -14.21
C ASN A 195 3.50 21.19 -14.01
N THR A 196 2.36 20.57 -14.34
CA THR A 196 1.04 21.18 -14.18
C THR A 196 0.67 21.15 -12.70
N PRO A 197 0.40 22.29 -12.03
CA PRO A 197 0.06 22.30 -10.62
C PRO A 197 -1.20 21.49 -10.30
N VAL A 198 -1.15 20.68 -9.23
CA VAL A 198 -2.27 19.86 -8.76
C VAL A 198 -2.56 20.20 -7.30
N SER A 199 -3.82 20.46 -6.96
CA SER A 199 -4.27 20.71 -5.58
C SER A 199 -5.59 20.01 -5.33
N GLU A 200 -5.56 18.90 -4.60
CA GLU A 200 -6.70 17.99 -4.50
C GLU A 200 -6.85 17.39 -3.10
N PRO A 201 -8.03 16.87 -2.73
CA PRO A 201 -8.13 16.13 -1.47
C PRO A 201 -7.33 14.83 -1.53
N ILE A 202 -6.64 14.50 -0.43
CA ILE A 202 -6.10 13.15 -0.25
C ILE A 202 -7.26 12.17 -0.01
N GLN A 203 -7.17 10.98 -0.58
CA GLN A 203 -8.29 10.03 -0.56
C GLN A 203 -8.08 8.99 0.54
N ALA A 204 -9.00 8.95 1.50
CA ALA A 204 -9.13 7.81 2.41
C ALA A 204 -9.61 6.59 1.62
N TYR A 205 -8.81 5.53 1.63
CA TYR A 205 -9.02 4.34 0.82
C TYR A 205 -9.57 3.17 1.62
N ALA A 206 -8.97 2.91 2.78
CA ALA A 206 -9.37 1.80 3.63
C ALA A 206 -9.33 2.21 5.11
N ILE A 207 -10.11 1.48 5.90
CA ILE A 207 -10.33 1.73 7.31
C ILE A 207 -10.44 0.38 8.00
N ASP A 208 -9.66 0.15 9.05
CA ASP A 208 -9.79 -1.03 9.89
C ASP A 208 -9.42 -0.73 11.35
N ARG A 209 -9.78 -1.63 12.27
CA ARG A 209 -9.38 -1.56 13.67
C ARG A 209 -8.42 -2.69 14.00
N PHE A 210 -7.20 -2.34 14.38
CA PHE A 210 -6.25 -3.29 14.93
C PHE A 210 -6.38 -3.33 16.45
N LEU A 211 -6.40 -4.53 17.00
CA LEU A 211 -6.43 -4.73 18.44
C LEU A 211 -5.03 -4.48 18.99
N ILE A 212 -4.88 -3.40 19.75
CA ILE A 212 -3.67 -3.12 20.52
C ILE A 212 -3.93 -3.70 21.91
N PRO A 213 -3.23 -4.77 22.34
CA PRO A 213 -3.32 -5.20 23.72
C PRO A 213 -2.78 -4.06 24.58
N MET A 214 -3.65 -3.45 25.37
CA MET A 214 -3.22 -2.51 26.40
C MET A 214 -2.37 -3.32 27.37
N VAL A 215 -1.07 -3.04 27.44
CA VAL A 215 -0.23 -3.55 28.53
C VAL A 215 -0.75 -2.86 29.78
N THR A 216 -1.48 -3.61 30.60
CA THR A 216 -1.74 -3.20 31.98
C THR A 216 -0.40 -3.21 32.70
N GLU A 217 0.10 -2.03 33.08
CA GLU A 217 1.28 -1.88 33.94
C GLU A 217 0.98 -2.34 35.39
N GLU A 218 0.44 -3.54 35.56
CA GLU A 218 0.49 -4.26 36.82
C GLU A 218 1.70 -5.19 36.78
N ALA A 219 2.57 -5.07 37.78
CA ALA A 219 3.81 -5.83 38.01
C ALA A 219 5.11 -5.26 37.40
N VAL A 220 5.51 -4.07 37.86
CA VAL A 220 6.92 -3.83 38.21
C VAL A 220 6.97 -3.17 39.59
N GLU A 221 6.63 -3.93 40.63
CA GLU A 221 7.05 -3.62 41.99
C GLU A 221 8.32 -4.44 42.30
N GLU A 222 9.41 -3.70 42.53
CA GLU A 222 10.63 -3.96 43.31
C GLU A 222 11.16 -5.40 43.50
N GLU A 223 12.36 -5.65 42.95
CA GLU A 223 13.44 -6.41 43.63
C GLU A 223 14.78 -5.65 43.48
#